data_AF-A0A9P6V2U6-F1
#
_entry.id   AF-A0A9P6V2U6-F1
#
_cell.length_a   1.000
_cell.length_b   1.000
_cell.length_c   1.000
_cell.angle_alpha   90.00
_cell.angle_beta   90.00
_cell.angle_gamma   90.00
#
_symmetry.space_group_name_H-M   'P 1'
#
loop_
_entity.id
_entity.type
_entity.pdbx_description
1 polymer ?
#
loop_
_entity_poly.entity_id
_entity_poly.type
_entity_poly.pdbx_seq_one_letter_code
_entity_poly.pdbx_strand_id
1 'polypeptide(L)'
;MTEKYEPSPEALEQGLYVAYAALSTMAVVPIYFGSFASLKKWKNPKQKKKSKKDKDDSDDSDDEDEVTESMSLEDAYMFPIFGSMTLFGLYLVFRFVDKTYVNYLLTAYFGLLGVMATTQVGVNCVAPIVKLLGINVDKWNLTLTKKKKELYAAKFTILHLIMMVVS
;
A
#
# COMPACT_ATOMS: atom_id res chain seq x y z
N MET A 1 -33.08 -30.85 15.18
CA MET A 1 -32.32 -31.82 14.36
C MET A 1 -31.17 -31.07 13.72
N THR A 2 -30.00 -31.03 14.38
CA THR A 2 -28.75 -30.55 13.78
C THR A 2 -27.96 -31.80 13.44
N GLU A 3 -28.24 -32.38 12.28
CA GLU A 3 -27.47 -33.49 11.73
C GLU A 3 -26.05 -32.96 11.47
N LYS A 4 -25.07 -33.46 12.21
CA LYS A 4 -23.66 -33.09 11.98
C LYS A 4 -23.26 -33.66 10.62
N TYR A 5 -23.03 -32.77 9.67
CA TYR A 5 -22.47 -33.13 8.38
C TYR A 5 -21.05 -33.68 8.58
N GLU A 6 -20.89 -35.00 8.47
CA GLU A 6 -19.58 -35.66 8.44
C GLU A 6 -19.23 -35.95 6.97
N PRO A 7 -18.24 -35.24 6.39
CA PRO A 7 -17.87 -35.44 5.00
C PRO A 7 -17.28 -36.83 4.78
N SER A 8 -17.57 -37.43 3.61
CA SER A 8 -16.94 -38.68 3.17
C SER A 8 -15.41 -38.56 3.21
N PRO A 9 -14.66 -39.61 3.63
CA PRO A 9 -13.19 -39.57 3.67
C PRO A 9 -12.55 -39.18 2.33
N GLU A 10 -13.16 -39.55 1.20
CA GLU A 10 -12.72 -39.15 -0.14
C GLU A 10 -12.91 -37.64 -0.41
N ALA A 11 -13.99 -37.05 0.09
CA ALA A 11 -14.25 -35.61 -0.04
C ALA A 11 -13.31 -34.77 0.82
N LEU A 12 -12.89 -35.29 1.97
CA LEU A 12 -11.86 -34.69 2.83
C LEU A 12 -10.48 -34.69 2.14
N GLU A 13 -10.11 -35.81 1.52
CA GLU A 13 -8.85 -35.92 0.79
C GLU A 13 -8.81 -34.96 -0.41
N GLN A 14 -9.88 -34.91 -1.20
CA GLN A 14 -10.01 -33.97 -2.33
C GLN A 14 -9.97 -32.51 -1.86
N GLY A 15 -10.70 -32.16 -0.80
CA GLY A 15 -10.71 -30.81 -0.24
C GLY A 15 -9.32 -30.39 0.26
N LEU A 16 -8.57 -31.32 0.83
CA LEU A 16 -7.20 -31.09 1.29
C LEU A 16 -6.24 -30.82 0.12
N TYR A 17 -6.30 -31.61 -0.95
CA TYR A 17 -5.48 -31.38 -2.15
C TYR A 17 -5.82 -30.06 -2.85
N VAL A 18 -7.12 -29.74 -2.98
CA VAL A 18 -7.57 -28.46 -3.54
C VAL A 18 -7.08 -27.28 -2.70
N ALA A 19 -7.12 -27.40 -1.36
CA ALA A 19 -6.60 -26.38 -0.47
C ALA A 19 -5.09 -26.17 -0.63
N TYR A 20 -4.29 -27.25 -0.68
CA TYR A 20 -2.84 -27.13 -0.88
C TYR A 20 -2.48 -26.51 -2.23
N ALA A 21 -3.21 -26.87 -3.30
CA ALA A 21 -3.01 -26.27 -4.62
C ALA A 21 -3.41 -24.79 -4.62
N ALA A 22 -4.54 -24.43 -4.02
CA ALA A 22 -5.00 -23.05 -3.91
C ALA A 22 -4.02 -22.18 -3.10
N LEU A 23 -3.53 -22.66 -1.95
CA LEU A 23 -2.55 -21.93 -1.14
C LEU A 23 -1.22 -21.75 -1.87
N SER A 24 -0.73 -22.79 -2.55
CA SER A 24 0.53 -22.72 -3.30
C SER A 24 0.44 -21.72 -4.44
N THR A 25 -0.65 -21.74 -5.22
CA THR A 25 -0.85 -20.82 -6.35
C THR A 25 -1.06 -19.37 -5.88
N MET A 26 -1.87 -19.15 -4.83
CA MET A 26 -2.05 -17.82 -4.24
C MET A 26 -0.78 -17.23 -3.65
N ALA A 27 0.15 -18.06 -3.16
CA ALA A 27 1.43 -17.57 -2.67
C ALA A 27 2.42 -17.26 -3.80
N VAL A 28 2.56 -18.16 -4.77
CA VAL A 28 3.59 -18.05 -5.81
C VAL A 28 3.37 -16.84 -6.73
N VAL A 29 2.12 -16.56 -7.10
CA VAL A 29 1.78 -15.44 -8.00
C VAL A 29 2.23 -14.08 -7.46
N PRO A 30 1.78 -13.59 -6.29
CA PRO A 30 2.20 -12.30 -5.76
C PRO A 30 3.69 -12.26 -5.41
N ILE A 31 4.30 -13.37 -4.97
CA ILE A 31 5.75 -13.42 -4.71
C ILE A 31 6.54 -13.21 -6.00
N TYR A 32 6.15 -13.87 -7.10
CA TYR A 32 6.82 -13.71 -8.39
C TYR A 32 6.67 -12.26 -8.88
N PHE A 33 5.46 -11.75 -9.02
CA PHE A 33 5.23 -10.39 -9.52
C PHE A 33 5.81 -9.33 -8.59
N GLY A 34 5.75 -9.53 -7.26
CA GLY A 34 6.38 -8.66 -6.27
C GLY A 34 7.90 -8.62 -6.39
N SER A 35 8.54 -9.78 -6.59
CA SER A 35 9.99 -9.87 -6.83
C SER A 35 10.40 -9.14 -8.11
N PHE A 36 9.68 -9.35 -9.21
CA PHE A 36 9.95 -8.65 -10.48
C PHE A 36 9.72 -7.13 -10.39
N ALA A 37 8.68 -6.69 -9.68
CA ALA A 37 8.41 -5.28 -9.43
C ALA A 37 9.53 -4.62 -8.59
N SER A 38 10.05 -5.33 -7.57
CA SER A 38 11.14 -4.84 -6.71
C SER A 38 12.43 -4.58 -7.49
N LEU A 39 12.75 -5.40 -8.49
CA LEU A 39 13.94 -5.22 -9.33
C LEU A 39 13.83 -4.02 -10.29
N LYS A 40 12.61 -3.70 -10.76
CA LYS A 40 12.38 -2.58 -11.69
C LYS A 40 12.68 -1.22 -11.04
N LYS A 41 12.41 -1.08 -9.74
CA LYS A 41 12.71 0.13 -8.94
C LYS A 41 14.20 0.30 -8.58
N TRP A 42 15.04 -0.74 -8.67
CA TRP A 42 16.46 -0.70 -8.28
C TRP A 42 17.39 0.00 -9.31
N LYS A 43 16.90 0.54 -10.44
CA LYS A 43 17.78 1.09 -11.49
C LYS A 43 18.52 2.39 -11.05
N ASN A 44 19.78 2.21 -10.64
CA ASN A 44 20.88 3.17 -10.49
C ASN A 44 20.58 4.54 -9.80
N PRO A 45 20.93 4.72 -8.51
CA PRO A 45 20.83 6.03 -7.83
C PRO A 45 21.71 7.12 -8.49
N LYS A 46 22.76 6.75 -9.22
CA LYS A 46 23.65 7.69 -9.91
C LYS A 46 23.10 8.25 -11.23
N GLN A 47 22.12 7.59 -11.86
CA GLN A 47 21.57 8.00 -13.15
C GLN A 47 20.35 8.94 -12.97
N LYS A 48 19.55 8.76 -11.90
CA LYS A 48 18.42 9.64 -11.55
C LYS A 48 18.85 11.10 -11.25
N LYS A 49 20.05 11.33 -10.69
CA LYS A 49 20.55 12.70 -10.46
C LYS A 49 20.85 13.48 -11.76
N LYS A 50 21.15 12.79 -12.87
CA LYS A 50 21.46 13.43 -14.16
C LYS A 50 20.22 13.63 -15.04
N SER A 51 19.22 12.75 -14.93
CA SER A 51 17.97 12.85 -15.70
C SER A 51 16.98 13.90 -15.17
N LYS A 52 17.08 14.31 -13.89
CA LYS A 52 16.20 15.33 -13.29
C LYS A 52 16.53 16.78 -13.73
N LYS A 53 17.59 17.01 -14.52
CA LYS A 53 17.96 18.34 -15.02
C LYS A 53 17.50 18.61 -16.47
N ASP A 54 17.22 17.58 -17.27
CA ASP A 54 17.01 17.73 -18.73
C ASP A 54 15.69 17.13 -19.26
N LYS A 55 14.75 16.67 -18.41
CA LYS A 55 13.42 16.18 -18.84
C LYS A 55 12.30 16.82 -18.01
N ASP A 56 12.04 18.08 -18.32
CA ASP A 56 10.70 18.65 -18.21
C ASP A 56 9.89 18.10 -19.39
N ASP A 57 8.60 17.85 -19.15
CA ASP A 57 7.61 17.28 -20.07
C ASP A 57 7.64 15.77 -20.41
N SER A 58 6.50 15.16 -20.04
CA SER A 58 5.93 13.88 -20.48
C SER A 58 6.36 12.57 -19.79
N ASP A 59 5.34 11.97 -19.15
CA ASP A 59 5.23 10.59 -18.66
C ASP A 59 5.86 10.27 -17.29
N ASP A 60 5.26 10.84 -16.25
CA ASP A 60 5.54 10.48 -14.85
C ASP A 60 4.44 9.52 -14.36
N SER A 61 4.80 8.24 -14.39
CA SER A 61 4.22 7.23 -13.51
C SER A 61 4.59 7.63 -12.09
N ASP A 62 3.70 7.48 -11.11
CA ASP A 62 4.01 7.68 -9.68
C ASP A 62 5.06 6.65 -9.21
N ASP A 63 6.30 6.82 -9.66
CA ASP A 63 7.48 6.23 -9.08
C ASP A 63 7.69 6.97 -7.77
N GLU A 64 7.03 6.48 -6.71
CA GLU A 64 7.46 6.72 -5.34
C GLU A 64 8.98 6.56 -5.32
N ASP A 65 9.68 7.69 -5.22
CA ASP A 65 11.12 7.84 -5.18
C ASP A 65 11.63 7.22 -3.86
N GLU A 66 11.58 5.89 -3.75
CA GLU A 66 12.32 5.12 -2.76
C GLU A 66 13.79 5.11 -3.17
N VAL A 67 14.42 6.28 -3.04
CA VAL A 67 15.84 6.33 -2.77
C VAL A 67 15.96 5.70 -1.39
N THR A 68 16.52 4.49 -1.32
CA THR A 68 16.80 3.84 -0.04
C THR A 68 17.79 4.72 0.73
N GLU A 69 17.25 5.64 1.52
CA GLU A 69 18.02 6.37 2.53
C GLU A 69 18.49 5.32 3.52
N SER A 70 19.77 4.97 3.44
CA SER A 70 20.40 4.08 4.42
C SER A 70 20.29 4.77 5.78
N MET A 71 19.58 4.16 6.73
CA MET A 71 19.43 4.70 8.09
C MET A 71 20.81 5.10 8.63
N SER A 72 20.98 6.38 8.97
CA SER A 72 22.20 6.85 9.64
C SER A 72 22.35 6.12 10.97
N LEU A 73 23.59 5.88 11.41
CA LEU A 73 23.86 5.25 12.71
C LEU A 73 23.18 6.00 13.86
N GLU A 74 23.04 7.31 13.74
CA GLU A 74 22.37 8.17 14.72
C GLU A 74 20.86 7.89 14.82
N ASP A 75 20.19 7.58 13.70
CA ASP A 75 18.76 7.24 13.67
C ASP A 75 18.50 5.83 14.24
N ALA A 76 19.44 4.89 14.00
CA ALA A 76 19.36 3.53 14.53
C ALA A 76 19.42 3.49 16.08
N TYR A 77 20.13 4.42 16.74
CA TYR A 77 20.17 4.50 18.20
C TYR A 77 18.89 5.07 18.82
N MET A 78 18.10 5.83 18.07
CA MET A 78 16.80 6.34 18.53
C MET A 78 15.70 5.28 18.48
N PHE A 79 15.85 4.27 17.61
CA PHE A 79 14.92 3.14 17.47
C PHE A 79 14.54 2.46 18.81
N PRO A 80 15.48 2.04 19.69
CA PRO A 80 15.12 1.41 20.97
C PRO A 80 14.37 2.35 21.93
N ILE A 81 14.64 3.66 21.87
CA ILE A 81 13.96 4.65 22.72
C ILE A 81 12.50 4.80 22.29
N PHE A 82 12.26 5.02 21.00
CA PHE A 82 10.89 5.08 20.46
C PHE A 82 10.16 3.74 20.59
N GLY A 83 10.85 2.62 20.43
CA GLY A 83 10.30 1.29 20.65
C GLY A 83 9.82 1.09 22.09
N SER A 84 10.65 1.46 23.07
CA SER A 84 10.28 1.38 24.50
C SER A 84 9.09 2.28 24.83
N MET A 85 9.10 3.53 24.34
CA MET A 85 7.99 4.46 24.55
C MET A 85 6.68 3.97 23.92
N THR A 86 6.75 3.41 22.71
CA THR A 86 5.59 2.85 22.00
C THR A 86 5.04 1.62 22.71
N LEU A 87 5.91 0.69 23.12
CA LEU A 87 5.52 -0.51 23.88
C LEU A 87 4.87 -0.15 25.22
N PHE A 88 5.42 0.83 25.93
CA PHE A 88 4.84 1.33 27.18
C PHE A 88 3.49 2.03 26.95
N GLY A 89 3.39 2.87 25.93
CA GLY A 89 2.12 3.51 25.55
C GLY A 89 1.04 2.48 25.18
N LEU A 90 1.40 1.48 24.37
CA LEU A 90 0.49 0.41 23.97
C LEU A 90 0.07 -0.46 25.17
N TYR A 91 0.99 -0.70 26.12
CA TYR A 91 0.68 -1.38 27.37
C TYR A 91 -0.37 -0.62 28.19
N LEU A 92 -0.22 0.71 28.34
CA LEU A 92 -1.21 1.52 29.04
C LEU A 92 -2.58 1.47 28.34
N VAL A 93 -2.61 1.58 27.02
CA VAL A 93 -3.85 1.46 26.24
C VAL A 93 -4.53 0.12 26.51
N PHE A 94 -3.81 -1.00 26.42
CA PHE A 94 -4.41 -2.31 26.67
C PHE A 94 -4.76 -2.56 28.15
N ARG A 95 -4.09 -1.89 29.09
CA ARG A 95 -4.34 -2.07 30.52
C ARG A 95 -5.55 -1.28 31.02
N PHE A 96 -5.77 -0.09 30.48
CA PHE A 96 -6.79 0.86 30.93
C PHE A 96 -8.01 0.96 30.01
N VAL A 97 -7.89 0.57 28.74
CA VAL A 97 -8.99 0.63 27.76
C VAL A 97 -9.62 -0.75 27.59
N ASP A 98 -10.95 -0.83 27.67
CA ASP A 98 -11.67 -2.06 27.43
C ASP A 98 -11.55 -2.54 25.97
N LYS A 99 -11.60 -3.87 25.79
CA LYS A 99 -11.44 -4.54 24.48
C LYS A 99 -12.36 -3.97 23.40
N THR A 100 -13.56 -3.54 23.77
CA THR A 100 -14.56 -2.98 22.85
C THR A 100 -14.06 -1.68 22.21
N TYR A 101 -13.52 -0.76 22.99
CA TYR A 101 -13.02 0.52 22.48
C TYR A 101 -11.73 0.36 21.67
N VAL A 102 -10.85 -0.56 22.11
CA VAL A 102 -9.65 -0.92 21.32
C VAL A 102 -10.05 -1.46 19.96
N ASN A 103 -11.05 -2.34 19.88
CA ASN A 103 -11.52 -2.88 18.62
C ASN A 103 -12.12 -1.78 17.72
N TYR A 104 -12.94 -0.87 18.26
CA TYR A 104 -13.44 0.27 17.48
C TYR A 104 -12.33 1.17 16.95
N LEU A 105 -11.32 1.49 17.78
CA LEU A 105 -10.16 2.28 17.36
C LEU A 105 -9.39 1.57 16.24
N LEU A 106 -9.18 0.27 16.38
CA LEU A 106 -8.44 -0.54 15.42
C LEU A 106 -9.22 -0.69 14.10
N THR A 107 -10.54 -0.90 14.17
CA THR A 107 -11.42 -0.89 13.00
C THR A 107 -11.41 0.46 12.30
N ALA A 108 -11.48 1.58 13.04
CA ALA A 108 -11.39 2.91 12.44
C ALA A 108 -10.02 3.17 11.80
N TYR A 109 -8.94 2.74 12.45
CA TYR A 109 -7.57 2.86 11.93
C TYR A 109 -7.39 2.07 10.63
N PHE A 110 -7.72 0.77 10.64
CA PHE A 110 -7.63 -0.07 9.45
C PHE A 110 -8.63 0.33 8.38
N GLY A 111 -9.79 0.88 8.75
CA GLY A 111 -10.75 1.44 7.80
C GLY A 111 -10.19 2.64 7.06
N LEU A 112 -9.64 3.63 7.79
CA LEU A 112 -9.10 4.85 7.18
C LEU A 112 -7.87 4.56 6.31
N LEU A 113 -6.92 3.77 6.82
CA LEU A 113 -5.77 3.35 6.01
C LEU A 113 -6.18 2.43 4.85
N GLY A 114 -7.17 1.58 5.06
CA GLY A 114 -7.73 0.70 4.04
C GLY A 114 -8.32 1.48 2.87
N VAL A 115 -9.12 2.51 3.14
CA VAL A 115 -9.69 3.38 2.08
C VAL A 115 -8.57 4.07 1.29
N MET A 116 -7.55 4.60 1.96
CA MET A 116 -6.41 5.26 1.30
C MET A 116 -5.62 4.28 0.42
N ALA A 117 -5.30 3.09 0.95
CA ALA A 117 -4.56 2.06 0.23
C ALA A 117 -5.37 1.49 -0.95
N THR A 118 -6.64 1.15 -0.73
CA THR A 118 -7.54 0.65 -1.78
C THR A 118 -7.74 1.68 -2.88
N THR A 119 -7.81 2.97 -2.56
CA THR A 119 -7.88 4.04 -3.55
C THR A 119 -6.63 4.06 -4.44
N GLN A 120 -5.43 4.00 -3.84
CA GLN A 120 -4.17 4.03 -4.60
C GLN A 120 -3.99 2.77 -5.47
N VAL A 121 -4.26 1.59 -4.91
CA VAL A 121 -4.22 0.31 -5.66
C VAL A 121 -5.28 0.31 -6.76
N GLY A 122 -6.48 0.78 -6.46
CA GLY A 122 -7.59 0.87 -7.39
C GLY A 122 -7.26 1.74 -8.61
N VAL A 123 -6.68 2.92 -8.39
CA VAL A 123 -6.23 3.79 -9.49
C VAL A 123 -5.14 3.11 -10.31
N ASN A 124 -4.17 2.45 -9.68
CA ASN A 124 -3.10 1.73 -10.40
C ASN A 124 -3.62 0.56 -11.25
N CYS A 125 -4.70 -0.10 -10.83
CA CYS A 125 -5.36 -1.15 -11.61
C CYS A 125 -6.26 -0.60 -12.73
N VAL A 126 -7.02 0.47 -12.46
CA VAL A 126 -8.04 1.00 -13.37
C VAL A 126 -7.42 1.92 -14.45
N ALA A 127 -6.40 2.70 -14.11
CA ALA A 127 -5.72 3.60 -15.04
C ALA A 127 -5.22 2.94 -16.34
N PRO A 128 -4.54 1.77 -16.33
CA PRO A 128 -4.13 1.11 -17.57
C PRO A 128 -5.30 0.61 -18.41
N ILE A 129 -6.39 0.17 -17.76
CA ILE A 129 -7.61 -0.31 -18.45
C ILE A 129 -8.33 0.85 -19.13
N VAL A 130 -8.46 1.99 -18.44
CA VAL A 130 -9.10 3.20 -18.98
C VAL A 130 -8.28 3.79 -20.14
N LYS A 131 -6.94 3.76 -20.04
CA LYS A 131 -6.03 4.15 -21.13
C LYS A 131 -6.18 3.24 -22.35
N LEU A 132 -6.36 1.94 -22.15
CA LEU A 132 -6.60 0.96 -23.23
C LEU A 132 -7.94 1.20 -23.94
N LEU A 133 -8.96 1.69 -23.21
CA LEU A 133 -10.28 2.05 -23.74
C LEU A 133 -10.33 3.42 -24.44
N GLY A 134 -9.21 4.15 -24.50
CA GLY A 134 -9.10 5.42 -25.24
C GLY A 134 -9.72 6.64 -24.55
N ILE A 135 -10.05 6.54 -23.27
CA ILE A 135 -10.56 7.66 -22.47
C ILE A 135 -9.37 8.35 -21.80
N ASN A 136 -9.04 9.58 -22.23
CA ASN A 136 -8.04 10.39 -21.55
C ASN A 136 -8.62 10.94 -20.25
N VAL A 137 -7.90 10.73 -19.15
CA VAL A 137 -8.29 11.22 -17.83
C VAL A 137 -7.44 12.44 -17.50
N ASP A 138 -8.08 13.60 -17.37
CA ASP A 138 -7.39 14.86 -17.10
C ASP A 138 -6.77 14.85 -15.70
N LYS A 139 -5.47 15.14 -15.64
CA LYS A 139 -4.70 15.28 -14.40
C LYS A 139 -4.89 16.70 -13.86
N TRP A 140 -5.44 16.84 -12.65
CA TRP A 140 -5.55 18.14 -11.98
C TRP A 140 -4.37 18.32 -11.01
N ASN A 141 -3.67 19.45 -11.12
CA ASN A 141 -2.52 19.79 -10.28
C ASN A 141 -2.92 20.91 -9.30
N LEU A 142 -2.84 20.66 -7.99
CA LEU A 142 -3.02 21.67 -6.95
C LEU A 142 -1.67 21.98 -6.30
N THR A 143 -1.08 23.12 -6.66
CA THR A 143 0.19 23.59 -6.10
C THR A 143 -0.03 24.79 -5.18
N LEU A 144 0.23 24.61 -3.88
CA LEU A 144 0.17 25.67 -2.88
C LEU A 144 1.57 26.28 -2.71
N THR A 145 1.76 27.48 -3.27
CA THR A 145 3.03 28.21 -3.20
C THR A 145 2.96 29.41 -2.27
N LYS A 146 3.94 29.54 -1.36
CA LYS A 146 4.13 30.74 -0.52
C LYS A 146 5.61 31.14 -0.52
N LYS A 147 5.91 32.36 -0.99
CA LYS A 147 7.25 32.98 -1.00
C LYS A 147 8.37 32.08 -1.59
N LYS A 148 8.19 31.59 -2.82
CA LYS A 148 9.19 30.84 -3.62
C LYS A 148 9.62 29.47 -3.07
N LYS A 149 8.95 28.94 -2.05
CA LYS A 149 9.06 27.52 -1.66
C LYS A 149 7.71 26.84 -1.89
N GLU A 150 7.73 25.77 -2.67
CA GLU A 150 6.59 24.87 -2.78
C GLU A 150 6.46 24.15 -1.44
N LEU A 151 5.34 24.36 -0.73
CA LEU A 151 5.13 23.75 0.58
C LEU A 151 4.35 22.43 0.44
N TYR A 152 3.45 22.36 -0.53
CA TYR A 152 2.65 21.18 -0.78
C TYR A 152 2.16 21.16 -2.24
N ALA A 153 2.44 20.07 -2.95
CA ALA A 153 1.96 19.81 -4.29
C ALA A 153 1.10 18.55 -4.24
N ALA A 154 -0.22 18.71 -4.31
CA ALA A 154 -1.15 17.60 -4.40
C ALA A 154 -1.59 17.47 -5.87
N LYS A 155 -1.21 16.38 -6.53
CA LYS A 155 -1.73 16.04 -7.85
C LYS A 155 -2.86 15.04 -7.63
N PHE A 156 -4.08 15.38 -8.03
CA PHE A 156 -5.23 14.48 -7.87
C PHE A 156 -5.96 14.34 -9.20
N THR A 157 -6.37 13.12 -9.50
CA THR A 157 -7.16 12.81 -10.71
C THR A 157 -8.60 12.58 -10.30
N ILE A 158 -9.58 12.86 -11.16
CA ILE A 158 -11.00 12.52 -10.94
C ILE A 158 -11.18 11.03 -10.57
N LEU A 159 -10.31 10.14 -11.08
CA LEU A 159 -10.27 8.74 -10.68
C LEU A 159 -9.92 8.52 -9.19
N HIS A 160 -9.03 9.32 -8.59
CA HIS A 160 -8.76 9.21 -7.15
C HIS A 160 -10.00 9.59 -6.34
N LEU A 161 -10.74 10.61 -6.77
CA LEU A 161 -11.94 11.07 -6.08
C LEU A 161 -13.10 10.07 -6.25
N ILE A 162 -13.29 9.51 -7.45
CA ILE A 162 -14.27 8.43 -7.68
C ILE A 162 -13.90 7.20 -6.86
N MET A 163 -12.63 6.78 -6.88
CA MET A 163 -12.20 5.56 -6.19
C MET A 163 -12.23 5.72 -4.67
N MET A 164 -11.96 6.92 -4.14
CA MET A 164 -12.10 7.24 -2.72
C MET A 164 -13.57 7.22 -2.26
N VAL A 165 -14.52 7.64 -3.11
CA VAL A 165 -15.96 7.58 -2.79
C VAL A 165 -16.52 6.16 -2.90
N VAL A 166 -15.92 5.31 -3.74
CA VAL A 166 -16.32 3.92 -3.94
C VAL A 166 -15.75 2.97 -2.88
N SER A 167 -14.62 3.32 -2.27
CA SER A 167 -13.87 2.49 -1.30
C SER A 167 -14.42 2.56 0.12
#